data_AF-A0A941KYL4-F1
#
_entry.id   AF-A0A941KYL4-F1
#
_cell.length_a   1.000
_cell.length_b   1.000
_cell.length_c   1.000
_cell.angle_alpha   90.00
_cell.angle_beta   90.00
_cell.angle_gamma   90.00
#
_symmetry.space_group_name_H-M   'P 1'
#
loop_
_entity.id
_entity.type
_entity.pdbx_description
1 polymer ?
#
loop_
_entity_poly.entity_id
_entity_poly.type
_entity_poly.pdbx_seq_one_letter_code
_entity_poly.pdbx_strand_id
1 'polypeptide(L)'
;MSLIATDQLRIIIGLGQTGLSCARYLARKGVPFILVDTRETPPDLELIRAEFPETELHCGELDQALLCRATEILLSPGVAKDHPAIQAAVASGVKLSGDIDLFCQAVTAPIVAITGSNAKSTVTTLVGQMALDAGIDTGIGGNLGTPVLDMLSGGEQQLYVLELSSFQLETVNDLRAAAATVLNVSPDHLDRYNNSLQLYYQAKHRIFRGAANVIVNRDDPLTSPLVSTGVKVSGFGLGRPDLNQFGLSDQKGELYLSRGLKPLLAVSELKIQGQHNIANALAALALGEAVNIPLASMLQTLKSFTGLKHRCQWVGDKGGVAFFNDSKGTNVGATVAAINGLAATLAPGNKIVLIAGGVGKGADFSDLNVPLEKAGRALVLIGKDGGLIDQAVSCLEGQYAATMQEAVSMAAGQAIPGDIVLLSPACASFDMFSGFPARGDAFIESVEAL
;
A
#
# COMPACT_ATOMS: atom_id res chain seq x y z
N MET A 1 39.68 -12.95 22.23
CA MET A 1 39.16 -13.15 20.86
C MET A 1 39.48 -11.89 20.09
N SER A 2 40.28 -11.97 19.02
CA SER A 2 40.58 -10.80 18.20
C SER A 2 39.30 -10.41 17.43
N LEU A 3 38.76 -9.23 17.74
CA LEU A 3 37.79 -8.57 16.85
C LEU A 3 38.48 -8.42 15.50
N ILE A 4 38.02 -9.15 14.49
CA ILE A 4 38.32 -8.83 13.10
C ILE A 4 37.63 -7.48 12.87
N ALA A 5 38.39 -6.40 12.97
CA ALA A 5 37.92 -5.08 12.58
C ALA A 5 37.61 -5.16 11.09
N THR A 6 36.32 -5.18 10.74
CA THR A 6 35.90 -5.10 9.35
C THR A 6 36.19 -3.69 8.85
N ASP A 7 36.84 -3.60 7.70
CA ASP A 7 37.06 -2.38 6.91
C ASP A 7 35.78 -1.88 6.22
N GLN A 8 34.64 -2.55 6.44
CA GLN A 8 33.37 -2.22 5.82
C GLN A 8 32.64 -1.12 6.59
N LEU A 9 32.70 0.09 6.05
CA LEU A 9 31.87 1.20 6.48
C LEU A 9 30.47 1.08 5.88
N ARG A 10 29.43 1.03 6.73
CA ARG A 10 28.03 1.08 6.30
C ARG A 10 27.40 2.40 6.72
N ILE A 11 26.63 3.00 5.83
CA ILE A 11 25.92 4.26 6.13
C ILE A 11 24.43 4.04 5.94
N ILE A 12 23.63 4.34 6.97
CA ILE A 12 22.18 4.38 6.88
C ILE A 12 21.77 5.82 6.59
N ILE A 13 21.05 6.04 5.49
CA ILE A 13 20.53 7.36 5.10
C ILE A 13 19.01 7.39 5.28
N GLY A 14 18.53 8.27 6.16
CA GLY A 14 17.12 8.48 6.48
C GLY A 14 16.68 7.70 7.72
N LEU A 15 16.45 8.43 8.82
CA LEU A 15 16.37 7.91 10.19
C LEU A 15 14.94 7.74 10.75
N GLY A 16 13.93 7.71 9.88
CA GLY A 16 12.59 7.30 10.30
C GLY A 16 12.53 5.82 10.71
N GLN A 17 11.31 5.28 10.87
CA GLN A 17 11.09 3.88 11.30
C GLN A 17 11.93 2.85 10.54
N THR A 18 12.04 2.97 9.21
CA THR A 18 12.89 2.07 8.39
C THR A 18 14.38 2.20 8.74
N GLY A 19 14.89 3.42 8.89
CA GLY A 19 16.30 3.66 9.25
C GLY A 19 16.63 3.11 10.64
N LEU A 20 15.74 3.34 11.60
CA LEU A 20 15.86 2.79 12.95
C LEU A 20 15.84 1.25 12.95
N SER A 21 14.97 0.63 12.14
CA SER A 21 14.93 -0.82 11.96
C SER A 21 16.25 -1.36 11.37
N CYS A 22 16.84 -0.68 10.38
CA CYS A 22 18.17 -1.01 9.86
C CYS A 22 19.25 -0.91 10.93
N ALA A 23 19.28 0.18 11.71
CA ALA A 23 20.26 0.41 12.76
C ALA A 23 20.20 -0.68 13.83
N ARG A 24 18.99 -1.00 14.32
CA ARG A 24 18.76 -2.08 15.29
C ARG A 24 19.19 -3.45 14.74
N TYR A 25 18.91 -3.72 13.47
CA TYR A 25 19.32 -4.98 12.83
C TYR A 25 20.85 -5.12 12.76
N LEU A 26 21.55 -4.08 12.28
CA LEU A 26 23.01 -4.09 12.21
C LEU A 26 23.66 -4.19 13.60
N ALA A 27 23.11 -3.47 14.59
CA ALA A 27 23.58 -3.53 15.98
C ALA A 27 23.44 -4.95 16.55
N ARG A 28 22.31 -5.63 16.33
CA ARG A 28 22.11 -7.04 16.74
C ARG A 28 23.12 -7.99 16.08
N LYS A 29 23.62 -7.67 14.89
CA LYS A 29 24.64 -8.45 14.18
C LYS A 29 26.07 -8.05 14.57
N GLY A 30 26.26 -7.04 15.42
CA GLY A 30 27.58 -6.51 15.78
C GLY A 30 28.30 -5.83 14.61
N VAL A 31 27.53 -5.32 13.64
CA VAL A 31 28.06 -4.67 12.45
C VAL A 31 28.09 -3.15 12.69
N PRO A 32 29.24 -2.46 12.54
CA PRO A 32 29.32 -1.02 12.73
C PRO A 32 28.64 -0.27 11.58
N PHE A 33 28.08 0.90 11.88
CA PHE A 33 27.42 1.77 10.91
C PHE A 33 27.48 3.24 11.33
N ILE A 34 27.22 4.14 10.39
CA ILE A 34 27.00 5.58 10.59
C ILE A 34 25.56 5.90 10.23
N LEU A 35 24.96 6.87 10.94
CA LEU A 35 23.62 7.36 10.73
C LEU A 35 23.66 8.73 10.05
N VAL A 36 22.87 8.92 9.00
CA VAL A 36 22.80 10.17 8.24
C VAL A 36 21.33 10.52 7.94
N ASP A 37 20.92 11.78 8.11
CA ASP A 37 19.61 12.27 7.68
C ASP A 37 19.72 13.67 7.07
N THR A 38 18.91 13.94 6.04
CA THR A 38 18.88 15.26 5.39
C THR A 38 18.19 16.34 6.22
N ARG A 39 17.41 15.93 7.23
CA ARG A 39 16.73 16.85 8.15
C ARG A 39 17.65 17.15 9.33
N GLU A 40 17.64 18.41 9.77
CA GLU A 40 18.32 18.84 11.01
C GLU A 40 17.78 18.11 12.25
N THR A 41 16.48 17.85 12.26
CA THR A 41 15.78 17.15 13.34
C THR A 41 14.91 16.04 12.75
N PRO A 42 15.49 14.86 12.48
CA PRO A 42 14.71 13.73 12.00
C PRO A 42 13.75 13.22 13.10
N PRO A 43 12.68 12.50 12.70
CA PRO A 43 11.84 11.76 13.64
C PRO A 43 12.69 10.84 14.51
N ASP A 44 12.27 10.63 15.75
CA ASP A 44 12.89 9.69 16.69
C ASP A 44 14.38 9.97 17.01
N LEU A 45 14.88 11.18 16.75
CA LEU A 45 16.28 11.56 16.99
C LEU A 45 16.76 11.26 18.42
N GLU A 46 15.97 11.62 19.42
CA GLU A 46 16.31 11.38 20.83
C GLU A 46 16.34 9.89 21.16
N LEU A 47 15.43 9.09 20.57
CA LEU A 47 15.43 7.64 20.71
C LEU A 47 16.68 7.02 20.08
N ILE A 48 17.06 7.49 18.89
CA ILE A 48 18.26 7.04 18.18
C ILE A 48 19.52 7.33 19.01
N ARG A 49 19.63 8.53 19.57
CA ARG A 49 20.76 8.90 20.44
C ARG A 49 20.82 8.05 21.71
N ALA A 50 19.66 7.73 22.28
CA ALA A 50 19.58 6.87 23.46
C ALA A 50 19.95 5.41 23.15
N GLU A 51 19.53 4.87 22.01
CA GLU A 51 19.83 3.48 21.60
C GLU A 51 21.25 3.29 21.05
N PHE A 52 21.80 4.33 20.41
CA PHE A 52 23.10 4.28 19.72
C PHE A 52 24.01 5.46 20.11
N PRO A 53 24.36 5.63 21.40
CA PRO A 53 25.10 6.81 21.87
C PRO A 53 26.52 6.93 21.31
N GLU A 54 27.13 5.80 20.96
CA GLU A 54 28.50 5.73 20.42
C GLU A 54 28.54 5.76 18.88
N THR A 55 27.37 5.79 18.22
CA THR A 55 27.28 5.79 16.76
C THR A 55 27.37 7.20 16.21
N GLU A 56 28.25 7.39 15.23
CA GLU A 56 28.37 8.65 14.51
C GLU A 56 27.06 9.00 13.77
N LEU A 57 26.60 10.23 13.95
CA LEU A 57 25.31 10.73 13.46
C LEU A 57 25.48 12.10 12.81
N HIS A 58 25.10 12.19 11.54
CA HIS A 58 25.12 13.43 10.75
C HIS A 58 23.71 13.84 10.34
N CYS A 59 23.37 15.10 10.58
CA CYS A 59 22.09 15.70 10.17
C CYS A 59 22.36 16.93 9.29
N GLY A 60 21.47 17.20 8.34
CA GLY A 60 21.61 18.31 7.39
C GLY A 60 22.10 17.85 6.02
N GLU A 61 22.85 18.69 5.31
CA GLU A 61 23.29 18.38 3.94
C GLU A 61 24.15 17.10 3.88
N LEU A 62 23.95 16.27 2.84
CA LEU A 62 24.70 15.02 2.69
C LEU A 62 26.15 15.28 2.29
N ASP A 63 27.10 14.90 3.16
CA ASP A 63 28.54 14.95 2.86
C ASP A 63 28.93 13.88 1.84
N GLN A 64 29.18 14.30 0.60
CA GLN A 64 29.63 13.43 -0.48
C GLN A 64 30.93 12.68 -0.14
N ALA A 65 31.90 13.33 0.50
CA ALA A 65 33.19 12.71 0.80
C ALA A 65 33.04 11.58 1.83
N LEU A 66 32.15 11.77 2.81
CA LEU A 66 31.76 10.71 3.75
C LEU A 66 31.08 9.54 3.02
N LEU A 67 30.08 9.82 2.17
CA LEU A 67 29.34 8.78 1.46
C LEU A 67 30.23 7.93 0.54
N CYS A 68 31.19 8.55 -0.16
CA CYS A 68 32.13 7.83 -1.04
C CYS A 68 33.10 6.90 -0.30
N ARG A 69 33.24 7.03 1.03
CA ARG A 69 34.07 6.12 1.87
C ARG A 69 33.31 4.85 2.28
N ALA A 70 32.00 4.81 2.10
CA ALA A 70 31.19 3.66 2.47
C ALA A 70 31.49 2.46 1.56
N THR A 71 31.32 1.26 2.09
CA THR A 71 31.21 0.03 1.29
C THR A 71 29.78 -0.23 0.86
N GLU A 72 28.80 0.18 1.68
CA GLU A 72 27.38 0.01 1.42
C GLU A 72 26.59 1.17 2.05
N ILE A 73 25.63 1.71 1.28
CA ILE A 73 24.63 2.67 1.74
C ILE A 73 23.28 1.97 1.83
N LEU A 74 22.67 2.06 3.01
CA LEU A 74 21.31 1.61 3.31
C LEU A 74 20.38 2.81 3.20
N LEU A 75 19.69 2.90 2.06
CA LEU A 75 18.85 4.04 1.73
C LEU A 75 17.40 3.80 2.15
N SER A 76 16.89 4.68 3.01
CA SER A 76 15.47 4.73 3.35
C SER A 76 14.62 5.11 2.13
N PRO A 77 13.44 4.50 1.91
CA PRO A 77 12.59 4.76 0.75
C PRO A 77 12.13 6.23 0.64
N GLY A 78 12.10 6.94 1.76
CA GLY A 78 11.76 8.36 1.80
C GLY A 78 12.78 9.26 1.09
N VAL A 79 14.03 8.83 0.98
CA VAL A 79 15.14 9.62 0.41
C VAL A 79 15.27 9.35 -1.08
N ALA A 80 15.40 10.40 -1.88
CA ALA A 80 15.52 10.30 -3.32
C ALA A 80 16.90 9.72 -3.71
N LYS A 81 16.91 8.60 -4.43
CA LYS A 81 18.16 7.92 -4.81
C LYS A 81 19.03 8.73 -5.77
N ASP A 82 18.42 9.65 -6.51
CA ASP A 82 19.05 10.52 -7.51
C ASP A 82 19.72 11.75 -6.88
N HIS A 83 19.73 11.87 -5.55
CA HIS A 83 20.48 12.91 -4.85
C HIS A 83 21.96 12.92 -5.30
N PRO A 84 22.55 14.08 -5.65
CA PRO A 84 23.89 14.16 -6.22
C PRO A 84 24.98 13.44 -5.40
N ALA A 85 25.00 13.63 -4.08
CA ALA A 85 25.95 12.95 -3.19
C ALA A 85 25.81 11.41 -3.20
N ILE A 86 24.58 10.88 -3.30
CA ILE A 86 24.33 9.44 -3.38
C ILE A 86 24.79 8.90 -4.74
N GLN A 87 24.48 9.60 -5.82
CA GLN A 87 24.91 9.23 -7.17
C GLN A 87 26.45 9.23 -7.30
N ALA A 88 27.12 10.20 -6.69
CA ALA A 88 28.58 10.24 -6.64
C ALA A 88 29.18 9.03 -5.91
N ALA A 89 28.60 8.62 -4.77
CA ALA A 89 29.05 7.43 -4.04
C ALA A 89 28.80 6.14 -4.84
N VAL A 90 27.62 5.99 -5.46
CA VAL A 90 27.35 4.83 -6.33
C VAL A 90 28.33 4.78 -7.50
N ALA A 91 28.64 5.94 -8.11
CA ALA A 91 29.63 6.03 -9.19
C ALA A 91 31.06 5.69 -8.74
N SER A 92 31.39 5.85 -7.45
CA SER A 92 32.67 5.43 -6.88
C SER A 92 32.69 3.95 -6.45
N GLY A 93 31.63 3.18 -6.74
CA GLY A 93 31.55 1.75 -6.47
C GLY A 93 30.87 1.38 -5.14
N VAL A 94 30.28 2.35 -4.42
CA VAL A 94 29.53 2.07 -3.20
C VAL A 94 28.25 1.31 -3.54
N LYS A 95 28.00 0.19 -2.84
CA LYS A 95 26.77 -0.58 -3.03
C LYS A 95 25.58 0.19 -2.44
N LEU A 96 24.53 0.37 -3.23
CA LEU A 96 23.25 0.91 -2.74
C LEU A 96 22.29 -0.23 -2.42
N SER A 97 21.74 -0.26 -1.21
CA SER A 97 20.78 -1.27 -0.76
C SER A 97 19.69 -0.62 0.09
N GLY A 98 18.59 -1.34 0.28
CA GLY A 98 17.49 -0.95 1.17
C GLY A 98 17.27 -1.96 2.28
N ASP A 99 16.32 -1.67 3.17
CA ASP A 99 15.85 -2.59 4.22
C ASP A 99 15.38 -3.93 3.66
N ILE A 100 14.68 -3.90 2.51
CA ILE A 100 14.20 -5.11 1.83
C ILE A 100 15.34 -6.00 1.34
N ASP A 101 16.40 -5.43 0.77
CA ASP A 101 17.57 -6.21 0.30
C ASP A 101 18.27 -6.90 1.49
N LEU A 102 18.40 -6.21 2.62
CA LEU A 102 18.97 -6.78 3.84
C LEU A 102 18.09 -7.89 4.40
N PHE A 103 16.77 -7.66 4.39
CA PHE A 103 15.80 -8.63 4.85
C PHE A 103 15.87 -9.91 4.01
N CYS A 104 15.84 -9.77 2.68
CA CYS A 104 15.95 -10.91 1.77
C CYS A 104 17.24 -11.68 1.99
N GLN A 105 18.38 -11.03 2.28
CA GLN A 105 19.64 -11.73 2.60
C GLN A 105 19.60 -12.47 3.93
N ALA A 106 18.81 -11.99 4.89
CA ALA A 106 18.73 -12.53 6.24
C ALA A 106 17.81 -13.74 6.38
N VAL A 107 16.89 -13.94 5.44
CA VAL A 107 15.88 -15.02 5.49
C VAL A 107 16.07 -16.06 4.39
N THR A 108 15.64 -17.28 4.71
CA THR A 108 15.51 -18.45 3.86
C THR A 108 14.05 -18.85 3.65
N ALA A 109 13.15 -18.41 4.53
CA ALA A 109 11.71 -18.62 4.45
C ALA A 109 11.12 -17.98 3.19
N PRO A 110 10.04 -18.57 2.63
CA PRO A 110 9.36 -18.03 1.47
C PRO A 110 8.82 -16.62 1.72
N ILE A 111 8.95 -15.76 0.71
CA ILE A 111 8.44 -14.39 0.71
C ILE A 111 7.30 -14.27 -0.32
N VAL A 112 6.14 -13.80 0.12
CA VAL A 112 5.07 -13.29 -0.73
C VAL A 112 5.23 -11.77 -0.82
N ALA A 113 5.46 -11.24 -2.02
CA ALA A 113 5.69 -9.82 -2.23
C ALA A 113 4.54 -9.17 -3.03
N ILE A 114 3.96 -8.11 -2.47
CA ILE A 114 2.76 -7.48 -3.01
C ILE A 114 3.02 -5.99 -3.24
N THR A 115 2.88 -5.53 -4.47
CA THR A 115 2.85 -4.10 -4.80
C THR A 115 1.65 -3.75 -5.69
N GLY A 116 1.51 -2.47 -6.01
CA GLY A 116 0.40 -1.91 -6.78
C GLY A 116 0.22 -0.43 -6.45
N SER A 117 -0.56 0.29 -7.25
CA SER A 117 -1.01 1.64 -6.85
C SER A 117 -1.98 1.52 -5.69
N ASN A 118 -3.00 0.66 -5.82
CA ASN A 118 -4.06 0.48 -4.85
C ASN A 118 -4.12 -0.94 -4.28
N ALA A 119 -4.93 -1.11 -3.22
CA ALA A 119 -5.27 -2.38 -2.56
C ALA A 119 -4.15 -3.21 -1.90
N LYS A 120 -2.87 -2.78 -2.01
CA LYS A 120 -1.72 -3.49 -1.43
C LYS A 120 -1.94 -3.97 0.01
N SER A 121 -2.39 -3.07 0.90
CA SER A 121 -2.56 -3.41 2.31
C SER A 121 -3.66 -4.42 2.55
N THR A 122 -4.76 -4.32 1.78
CA THR A 122 -5.87 -5.28 1.86
C THR A 122 -5.39 -6.67 1.48
N VAL A 123 -4.72 -6.82 0.33
CA VAL A 123 -4.23 -8.12 -0.13
C VAL A 123 -3.13 -8.66 0.78
N THR A 124 -2.20 -7.81 1.25
CA THR A 124 -1.12 -8.20 2.18
C THR A 124 -1.71 -8.71 3.50
N THR A 125 -2.66 -7.98 4.09
CA THR A 125 -3.32 -8.41 5.32
C THR A 125 -4.12 -9.68 5.10
N LEU A 126 -4.84 -9.78 3.98
CA LEU A 126 -5.68 -10.93 3.69
C LEU A 126 -4.85 -12.21 3.49
N VAL A 127 -3.77 -12.17 2.71
CA VAL A 127 -2.86 -13.31 2.54
C VAL A 127 -2.19 -13.68 3.86
N GLY A 128 -1.78 -12.68 4.64
CA GLY A 128 -1.23 -12.90 5.98
C GLY A 128 -2.22 -13.60 6.90
N GLN A 129 -3.47 -13.13 6.95
CA GLN A 129 -4.52 -13.76 7.76
C GLN A 129 -4.84 -15.19 7.28
N MET A 130 -4.86 -15.42 5.98
CA MET A 130 -5.06 -16.77 5.41
C MET A 130 -3.98 -17.75 5.88
N ALA A 131 -2.72 -17.28 5.97
CA ALA A 131 -1.61 -18.09 6.47
C ALA A 131 -1.70 -18.33 7.99
N LEU A 132 -2.02 -17.28 8.76
CA LEU A 132 -2.21 -17.39 10.21
C LEU A 132 -3.38 -18.32 10.58
N ASP A 133 -4.52 -18.20 9.88
CA ASP A 133 -5.69 -19.09 10.06
C ASP A 133 -5.37 -20.54 9.67
N ALA A 134 -4.38 -20.74 8.79
CA ALA A 134 -3.85 -22.06 8.45
C ALA A 134 -2.83 -22.61 9.47
N GLY A 135 -2.52 -21.85 10.53
CA GLY A 135 -1.53 -22.21 11.54
C GLY A 135 -0.07 -22.05 11.10
N ILE A 136 0.19 -21.25 10.05
CA ILE A 136 1.55 -20.95 9.57
C ILE A 136 2.07 -19.72 10.33
N ASP A 137 3.22 -19.86 10.99
CA ASP A 137 3.88 -18.72 11.64
C ASP A 137 4.33 -17.72 10.57
N THR A 138 3.67 -16.56 10.50
CA THR A 138 3.75 -15.64 9.37
C THR A 138 4.10 -14.23 9.82
N GLY A 139 5.22 -13.71 9.31
CA GLY A 139 5.56 -12.29 9.43
C GLY A 139 4.83 -11.46 8.39
N ILE A 140 4.01 -10.49 8.82
CA ILE A 140 3.25 -9.60 7.93
C ILE A 140 3.78 -8.18 8.11
N GLY A 141 4.33 -7.58 7.06
CA GLY A 141 5.01 -6.29 7.20
C GLY A 141 5.42 -5.61 5.91
N GLY A 142 6.45 -4.78 5.98
CA GLY A 142 6.97 -4.02 4.85
C GLY A 142 6.61 -2.54 4.94
N ASN A 143 6.02 -2.01 3.88
CA ASN A 143 5.42 -0.66 3.87
C ASN A 143 4.16 -0.56 4.74
N LEU A 144 3.61 -1.71 5.15
CA LEU A 144 2.49 -1.83 6.07
C LEU A 144 2.98 -2.37 7.41
N GLY A 145 2.52 -1.78 8.51
CA GLY A 145 2.75 -2.33 9.85
C GLY A 145 4.22 -2.31 10.23
N THR A 146 4.77 -3.47 10.58
CA THR A 146 6.13 -3.61 11.11
C THR A 146 7.19 -3.49 10.01
N PRO A 147 8.24 -2.67 10.19
CA PRO A 147 9.42 -2.66 9.32
C PRO A 147 10.03 -4.06 9.19
N VAL A 148 10.50 -4.41 7.99
CA VAL A 148 10.86 -5.82 7.69
C VAL A 148 11.94 -6.40 8.60
N LEU A 149 12.96 -5.62 8.95
CA LEU A 149 14.08 -6.12 9.76
C LEU A 149 13.73 -6.23 11.25
N ASP A 150 12.67 -5.56 11.70
CA ASP A 150 12.16 -5.68 13.07
C ASP A 150 11.39 -6.99 13.26
N MET A 151 10.80 -7.54 12.19
CA MET A 151 10.16 -8.87 12.22
C MET A 151 11.16 -9.99 12.56
N LEU A 152 12.45 -9.78 12.30
CA LEU A 152 13.53 -10.76 12.56
C LEU A 152 13.99 -10.78 14.02
N SER A 153 13.50 -9.87 14.86
CA SER A 153 13.92 -9.76 16.27
C SER A 153 13.61 -11.00 17.10
N GLY A 154 12.52 -11.71 16.77
CA GLY A 154 12.08 -12.95 17.43
C GLY A 154 12.61 -14.23 16.80
N GLY A 155 13.44 -14.14 15.77
CA GLY A 155 13.81 -15.27 14.92
C GLY A 155 13.11 -15.24 13.56
N GLU A 156 13.38 -16.25 12.75
CA GLU A 156 12.82 -16.38 11.41
C GLU A 156 11.45 -17.09 11.44
N GLN A 157 10.44 -16.48 10.81
CA GLN A 157 9.10 -17.05 10.66
C GLN A 157 9.04 -18.04 9.48
N GLN A 158 7.98 -18.85 9.40
CA GLN A 158 7.80 -19.86 8.34
C GLN A 158 7.40 -19.24 6.99
N LEU A 159 6.78 -18.06 7.00
CA LEU A 159 6.36 -17.32 5.80
C LEU A 159 6.45 -15.83 6.07
N TYR A 160 6.79 -15.05 5.04
CA TYR A 160 6.67 -13.60 5.07
C TYR A 160 5.73 -13.07 4.01
N VAL A 161 4.83 -12.16 4.39
CA VAL A 161 3.92 -11.48 3.48
C VAL A 161 4.22 -9.98 3.53
N LEU A 162 4.82 -9.48 2.47
CA LEU A 162 5.39 -8.13 2.42
C LEU A 162 4.59 -7.22 1.49
N GLU A 163 4.09 -6.12 2.05
CA GLU A 163 3.67 -4.96 1.25
C GLU A 163 4.91 -4.18 0.83
N LEU A 164 5.11 -3.97 -0.47
CA LEU A 164 6.25 -3.20 -0.99
C LEU A 164 5.77 -1.95 -1.74
N SER A 165 6.32 -0.79 -1.37
CA SER A 165 6.14 0.46 -2.11
C SER A 165 7.03 0.49 -3.37
N SER A 166 6.72 1.40 -4.32
CA SER A 166 7.62 1.62 -5.46
C SER A 166 8.99 2.11 -5.00
N PHE A 167 9.03 2.97 -3.98
CA PHE A 167 10.28 3.52 -3.44
C PHE A 167 11.20 2.44 -2.84
N GLN A 168 10.65 1.49 -2.08
CA GLN A 168 11.44 0.37 -1.56
C GLN A 168 11.96 -0.51 -2.70
N LEU A 169 11.15 -0.76 -3.73
CA LEU A 169 11.54 -1.60 -4.85
C LEU A 169 12.68 -1.00 -5.69
N GLU A 170 12.89 0.32 -5.66
CA GLU A 170 13.97 0.97 -6.41
C GLU A 170 15.37 0.53 -6.01
N THR A 171 15.56 0.16 -4.73
CA THR A 171 16.83 -0.32 -4.21
C THR A 171 16.92 -1.84 -4.17
N VAL A 172 15.82 -2.57 -4.41
CA VAL A 172 15.79 -4.04 -4.40
C VAL A 172 16.53 -4.62 -5.60
N ASN A 173 17.56 -5.41 -5.34
CA ASN A 173 18.36 -6.05 -6.39
C ASN A 173 17.86 -7.46 -6.72
N ASP A 174 17.62 -8.28 -5.70
CA ASP A 174 17.11 -9.64 -5.82
C ASP A 174 16.13 -9.94 -4.68
N LEU A 175 14.84 -10.00 -5.00
CA LEU A 175 13.79 -10.16 -4.01
C LEU A 175 13.62 -11.63 -3.58
N ARG A 176 13.98 -12.57 -4.47
CA ARG A 176 13.83 -14.02 -4.26
C ARG A 176 12.43 -14.43 -3.77
N ALA A 177 11.40 -13.72 -4.22
CA ALA A 177 10.04 -13.95 -3.76
C ALA A 177 9.54 -15.33 -4.21
N ALA A 178 8.96 -16.08 -3.28
CA ALA A 178 8.24 -17.31 -3.61
C ALA A 178 7.02 -17.00 -4.49
N ALA A 179 6.32 -15.89 -4.24
CA ALA A 179 5.27 -15.37 -5.09
C ALA A 179 5.29 -13.82 -5.11
N ALA A 180 5.10 -13.21 -6.27
CA ALA A 180 5.08 -11.77 -6.43
C ALA A 180 3.91 -11.28 -7.30
N THR A 181 3.36 -10.11 -6.98
CA THR A 181 2.32 -9.46 -7.79
C THR A 181 2.45 -7.95 -7.85
N VAL A 182 2.10 -7.38 -9.00
CA VAL A 182 1.68 -5.99 -9.12
C VAL A 182 0.15 -6.02 -9.28
N LEU A 183 -0.59 -5.50 -8.31
CA LEU A 183 -2.05 -5.60 -8.31
C LEU A 183 -2.71 -4.76 -9.40
N ASN A 184 -2.17 -3.56 -9.63
CA ASN A 184 -2.62 -2.57 -10.61
C ASN A 184 -1.59 -1.44 -10.72
N VAL A 185 -1.61 -0.72 -11.84
CA VAL A 185 -0.77 0.46 -12.08
C VAL A 185 -1.65 1.62 -12.56
N SER A 186 -1.86 2.59 -11.69
CA SER A 186 -2.48 3.89 -12.01
C SER A 186 -1.57 5.04 -11.54
N PRO A 187 -1.69 6.25 -12.13
CA PRO A 187 -0.95 7.43 -11.68
C PRO A 187 -1.00 7.63 -10.16
N ASP A 188 0.16 7.66 -9.52
CA ASP A 188 0.36 7.99 -8.11
C ASP A 188 1.84 8.37 -7.93
N HIS A 189 2.14 9.24 -6.96
CA HIS A 189 3.51 9.66 -6.63
C HIS A 189 4.35 10.16 -7.83
N LEU A 190 3.73 10.71 -8.86
CA LEU A 190 4.40 11.12 -10.09
C LEU A 190 5.44 12.22 -9.86
N ASP A 191 5.27 13.02 -8.80
CA ASP A 191 6.23 14.01 -8.30
C ASP A 191 7.61 13.42 -8.02
N ARG A 192 7.68 12.15 -7.56
CA ARG A 192 8.93 11.41 -7.30
C ARG A 192 9.52 10.73 -8.53
N TYR A 193 8.82 10.76 -9.65
CA TYR A 193 9.19 10.05 -10.88
C TYR A 193 9.26 10.99 -12.09
N ASN A 194 9.62 12.27 -11.88
CA ASN A 194 9.72 13.28 -12.94
C ASN A 194 8.45 13.36 -13.80
N ASN A 195 7.28 13.19 -13.18
CA ASN A 195 5.98 13.12 -13.83
C ASN A 195 5.84 12.00 -14.89
N SER A 196 6.64 10.93 -14.77
CA SER A 196 6.66 9.80 -15.70
C SER A 196 6.02 8.55 -15.10
N LEU A 197 4.86 8.18 -15.64
CA LEU A 197 4.19 6.91 -15.30
C LEU A 197 5.08 5.70 -15.65
N GLN A 198 5.91 5.81 -16.69
CA GLN A 198 6.81 4.74 -17.12
C GLN A 198 7.88 4.43 -16.05
N LEU A 199 8.47 5.46 -15.43
CA LEU A 199 9.46 5.26 -14.36
C LEU A 199 8.83 4.64 -13.12
N TYR A 200 7.62 5.06 -12.75
CA TYR A 200 6.86 4.47 -11.65
C TYR A 200 6.50 2.99 -11.90
N TYR A 201 6.04 2.69 -13.11
CA TYR A 201 5.81 1.32 -13.59
C TYR A 201 7.08 0.47 -13.48
N GLN A 202 8.22 0.97 -13.99
CA GLN A 202 9.50 0.25 -13.95
C GLN A 202 9.96 -0.02 -12.52
N ALA A 203 9.76 0.92 -11.60
CA ALA A 203 10.06 0.74 -10.19
C ALA A 203 9.26 -0.42 -9.58
N LYS A 204 7.94 -0.50 -9.83
CA LYS A 204 7.11 -1.61 -9.35
C LYS A 204 7.49 -2.96 -9.93
N HIS A 205 7.84 -3.01 -11.22
CA HIS A 205 8.21 -4.25 -11.90
C HIS A 205 9.50 -4.89 -11.37
N ARG A 206 10.30 -4.15 -10.59
CA ARG A 206 11.45 -4.74 -9.87
C ARG A 206 11.03 -5.82 -8.87
N ILE A 207 9.75 -5.85 -8.44
CA ILE A 207 9.23 -6.90 -7.56
C ILE A 207 9.37 -8.31 -8.14
N PHE A 208 9.48 -8.43 -9.46
CA PHE A 208 9.59 -9.72 -10.14
C PHE A 208 11.04 -10.24 -10.21
N ARG A 209 12.03 -9.46 -9.76
CA ARG A 209 13.44 -9.89 -9.76
C ARG A 209 13.65 -11.02 -8.75
N GLY A 210 13.99 -12.21 -9.27
CA GLY A 210 14.16 -13.43 -8.47
C GLY A 210 12.84 -14.10 -8.06
N ALA A 211 11.69 -13.66 -8.58
CA ALA A 211 10.41 -14.25 -8.22
C ALA A 211 10.23 -15.64 -8.86
N ALA A 212 9.81 -16.63 -8.08
CA ALA A 212 9.53 -17.99 -8.56
C ALA A 212 8.14 -18.12 -9.20
N ASN A 213 7.13 -17.48 -8.60
CA ASN A 213 5.77 -17.40 -9.11
C ASN A 213 5.37 -15.94 -9.32
N VAL A 214 4.82 -15.64 -10.49
CA VAL A 214 4.31 -14.31 -10.86
C VAL A 214 2.80 -14.38 -11.01
N ILE A 215 2.10 -13.53 -10.26
CA ILE A 215 0.65 -13.42 -10.27
C ILE A 215 0.27 -12.11 -10.95
N VAL A 216 -0.32 -12.19 -12.15
CA VAL A 216 -0.69 -11.01 -12.96
C VAL A 216 -2.17 -10.65 -12.82
N ASN A 217 -2.48 -9.35 -12.89
CA ASN A 217 -3.85 -8.90 -13.06
C ASN A 217 -4.21 -8.94 -14.55
N ARG A 218 -5.14 -9.82 -14.94
CA ARG A 218 -5.57 -9.93 -16.34
C ARG A 218 -6.35 -8.73 -16.85
N ASP A 219 -6.92 -7.95 -15.93
CA ASP A 219 -7.69 -6.75 -16.26
C ASP A 219 -6.80 -5.50 -16.36
N ASP A 220 -5.50 -5.61 -16.05
CA ASP A 220 -4.52 -4.53 -16.15
C ASP A 220 -3.22 -5.00 -16.82
N PRO A 221 -3.04 -4.72 -18.13
CA PRO A 221 -1.85 -5.12 -18.89
C PRO A 221 -0.53 -4.60 -18.32
N LEU A 222 -0.54 -3.48 -17.58
CA LEU A 222 0.66 -2.90 -16.96
C LEU A 222 1.16 -3.73 -15.77
N THR A 223 0.46 -4.79 -15.38
CA THR A 223 0.90 -5.69 -14.31
C THR A 223 1.71 -6.88 -14.81
N SER A 224 1.67 -7.15 -16.13
CA SER A 224 2.29 -8.34 -16.72
C SER A 224 3.76 -8.09 -17.09
N PRO A 225 4.74 -8.78 -16.47
CA PRO A 225 6.14 -8.65 -16.84
C PRO A 225 6.51 -9.57 -18.01
N LEU A 226 7.69 -9.32 -18.59
CA LEU A 226 8.40 -10.32 -19.38
C LEU A 226 9.17 -11.23 -18.42
N VAL A 227 8.80 -12.51 -18.36
CA VAL A 227 9.43 -13.49 -17.46
C VAL A 227 10.37 -14.43 -18.21
N SER A 228 11.42 -14.89 -17.54
CA SER A 228 12.33 -15.91 -18.06
C SER A 228 11.66 -17.29 -18.10
N THR A 229 12.20 -18.18 -18.92
CA THR A 229 11.84 -19.60 -18.91
C THR A 229 12.05 -20.20 -17.51
N GLY A 230 11.02 -20.84 -16.95
CA GLY A 230 11.04 -21.46 -15.62
C GLY A 230 10.28 -20.72 -14.52
N VAL A 231 9.97 -19.43 -14.72
CA VAL A 231 9.07 -18.69 -13.83
C VAL A 231 7.63 -19.14 -14.08
N LYS A 232 6.91 -19.53 -13.03
CA LYS A 232 5.50 -19.90 -13.15
C LYS A 232 4.64 -18.65 -13.18
N VAL A 233 3.74 -18.54 -14.16
CA VAL A 233 2.80 -17.42 -14.26
C VAL A 233 1.38 -17.92 -14.03
N SER A 234 0.68 -17.27 -13.11
CA SER A 234 -0.76 -17.40 -12.91
C SER A 234 -1.39 -16.00 -12.97
N GLY A 235 -2.72 -15.92 -13.03
CA GLY A 235 -3.40 -14.64 -13.07
C GLY A 235 -4.69 -14.62 -12.28
N PHE A 236 -5.11 -13.42 -11.92
CA PHE A 236 -6.43 -13.12 -11.36
C PHE A 236 -7.15 -12.07 -12.22
N GLY A 237 -8.46 -11.95 -12.10
CA GLY A 237 -9.26 -10.94 -12.79
C GLY A 237 -10.75 -11.20 -12.63
N LEU A 238 -11.58 -10.20 -12.92
CA LEU A 238 -13.03 -10.27 -12.79
C LEU A 238 -13.69 -11.07 -13.92
N GLY A 239 -12.97 -11.29 -15.02
CA GLY A 239 -13.40 -12.19 -16.08
C GLY A 239 -13.32 -13.68 -15.70
N ARG A 240 -13.88 -14.52 -16.58
CA ARG A 240 -13.80 -15.98 -16.47
C ARG A 240 -12.34 -16.45 -16.50
N PRO A 241 -11.88 -17.27 -15.54
CA PRO A 241 -10.51 -17.74 -15.52
C PRO A 241 -10.28 -18.93 -16.46
N ASP A 242 -9.07 -19.03 -17.00
CA ASP A 242 -8.57 -20.23 -17.66
C ASP A 242 -7.97 -21.23 -16.64
N LEU A 243 -7.48 -22.38 -17.11
CA LEU A 243 -6.69 -23.30 -16.31
C LEU A 243 -5.53 -22.55 -15.65
N ASN A 244 -5.28 -22.86 -14.37
CA ASN A 244 -4.23 -22.21 -13.59
C ASN A 244 -4.44 -20.73 -13.27
N GLN A 245 -5.69 -20.26 -13.33
CA GLN A 245 -6.04 -18.87 -13.03
C GLN A 245 -7.23 -18.76 -12.07
N PHE A 246 -7.31 -17.61 -11.40
CA PHE A 246 -8.42 -17.24 -10.54
C PHE A 246 -9.31 -16.20 -11.23
N GLY A 247 -10.63 -16.31 -11.08
CA GLY A 247 -11.56 -15.35 -11.65
C GLY A 247 -13.00 -15.58 -11.21
N LEU A 248 -13.94 -14.96 -11.91
CA LEU A 248 -15.37 -15.16 -11.64
C LEU A 248 -15.98 -16.18 -12.61
N SER A 249 -16.90 -17.01 -12.10
CA SER A 249 -17.80 -17.79 -12.94
C SER A 249 -19.24 -17.59 -12.50
N ASP A 250 -20.16 -17.59 -13.46
CA ASP A 250 -21.59 -17.63 -13.18
C ASP A 250 -22.03 -19.09 -13.00
N GLN A 251 -22.75 -19.35 -11.91
CA GLN A 251 -23.39 -20.63 -11.63
C GLN A 251 -24.89 -20.37 -11.45
N LYS A 252 -25.65 -20.46 -12.55
CA LYS A 252 -27.12 -20.29 -12.56
C LYS A 252 -27.57 -18.93 -12.03
N GLY A 253 -26.87 -17.85 -12.38
CA GLY A 253 -27.19 -16.48 -11.98
C GLY A 253 -26.57 -16.02 -10.66
N GLU A 254 -25.78 -16.87 -10.00
CA GLU A 254 -24.97 -16.49 -8.85
C GLU A 254 -23.47 -16.47 -9.23
N LEU A 255 -22.75 -15.41 -8.84
CA LEU A 255 -21.33 -15.27 -9.12
C LEU A 255 -20.48 -16.00 -8.09
N TYR A 256 -19.48 -16.74 -8.56
CA TYR A 256 -18.53 -17.48 -7.73
C TYR A 256 -17.08 -17.07 -8.01
N LEU A 257 -16.29 -16.88 -6.95
CA LEU A 257 -14.84 -16.98 -7.04
C LEU A 257 -14.49 -18.38 -7.53
N SER A 258 -13.63 -18.49 -8.53
CA SER A 258 -13.36 -19.73 -9.25
C SER A 258 -11.88 -19.90 -9.55
N ARG A 259 -11.44 -21.17 -9.58
CA ARG A 259 -10.09 -21.58 -9.97
C ARG A 259 -10.18 -22.44 -11.23
N GLY A 260 -9.84 -21.86 -12.38
CA GLY A 260 -10.21 -22.40 -13.69
C GLY A 260 -11.70 -22.73 -13.74
N LEU A 261 -12.02 -23.99 -14.07
CA LEU A 261 -13.41 -24.45 -14.16
C LEU A 261 -14.07 -24.76 -12.80
N LYS A 262 -13.31 -24.76 -11.70
CA LYS A 262 -13.82 -25.14 -10.38
C LYS A 262 -14.38 -23.91 -9.64
N PRO A 263 -15.69 -23.81 -9.39
CA PRO A 263 -16.23 -22.80 -8.48
C PRO A 263 -15.75 -23.09 -7.05
N LEU A 264 -15.41 -22.04 -6.30
CA LEU A 264 -14.82 -22.14 -4.96
C LEU A 264 -15.72 -21.56 -3.87
N LEU A 265 -16.18 -20.32 -4.06
CA LEU A 265 -16.90 -19.56 -3.04
C LEU A 265 -17.87 -18.59 -3.70
N ALA A 266 -19.12 -18.54 -3.26
CA ALA A 266 -20.07 -17.56 -3.79
C ALA A 266 -19.63 -16.14 -3.38
N VAL A 267 -19.75 -15.18 -4.29
CA VAL A 267 -19.40 -13.77 -4.01
C VAL A 267 -20.27 -13.21 -2.89
N SER A 268 -21.51 -13.68 -2.77
CA SER A 268 -22.47 -13.36 -1.70
C SER A 268 -21.99 -13.75 -0.30
N GLU A 269 -21.05 -14.68 -0.18
CA GLU A 269 -20.46 -15.11 1.10
C GLU A 269 -19.29 -14.25 1.56
N LEU A 270 -18.78 -13.34 0.70
CA LEU A 270 -17.74 -12.38 1.08
C LEU A 270 -18.31 -11.30 1.99
N LYS A 271 -17.58 -10.94 3.05
CA LYS A 271 -17.92 -9.79 3.91
C LYS A 271 -17.47 -8.47 3.31
N ILE A 272 -16.34 -8.45 2.62
CA ILE A 272 -15.88 -7.31 1.84
C ILE A 272 -16.71 -7.17 0.55
N GLN A 273 -17.24 -5.98 0.31
CA GLN A 273 -18.13 -5.70 -0.82
C GLN A 273 -17.42 -4.94 -1.94
N GLY A 274 -17.97 -5.02 -3.16
CA GLY A 274 -17.48 -4.29 -4.33
C GLY A 274 -16.50 -5.07 -5.21
N GLN A 275 -16.50 -4.75 -6.52
CA GLN A 275 -15.72 -5.47 -7.52
C GLN A 275 -14.21 -5.44 -7.25
N HIS A 276 -13.68 -4.32 -6.75
CA HIS A 276 -12.25 -4.23 -6.41
C HIS A 276 -11.87 -5.18 -5.27
N ASN A 277 -12.76 -5.40 -4.29
CA ASN A 277 -12.53 -6.35 -3.19
C ASN A 277 -12.64 -7.80 -3.64
N ILE A 278 -13.50 -8.10 -4.61
CA ILE A 278 -13.52 -9.40 -5.29
C ILE A 278 -12.18 -9.65 -6.00
N ALA A 279 -11.66 -8.67 -6.75
CA ALA A 279 -10.35 -8.79 -7.39
C ALA A 279 -9.23 -9.00 -6.35
N ASN A 280 -9.27 -8.29 -5.21
CA ASN A 280 -8.34 -8.48 -4.11
C ASN A 280 -8.39 -9.89 -3.51
N ALA A 281 -9.60 -10.45 -3.34
CA ALA A 281 -9.79 -11.82 -2.87
C ALA A 281 -9.20 -12.83 -3.86
N LEU A 282 -9.41 -12.64 -5.16
CA LEU A 282 -8.84 -13.49 -6.21
C LEU A 282 -7.31 -13.41 -6.25
N ALA A 283 -6.74 -12.21 -6.10
CA ALA A 283 -5.30 -12.01 -5.99
C ALA A 283 -4.73 -12.73 -4.76
N ALA A 284 -5.39 -12.60 -3.60
CA ALA A 284 -4.98 -13.26 -2.37
C ALA A 284 -5.00 -14.79 -2.48
N LEU A 285 -6.05 -15.37 -3.10
CA LEU A 285 -6.14 -16.80 -3.37
C LEU A 285 -5.00 -17.28 -4.28
N ALA A 286 -4.68 -16.52 -5.34
CA ALA A 286 -3.60 -16.86 -6.25
C ALA A 286 -2.23 -16.82 -5.58
N LEU A 287 -1.97 -15.81 -4.75
CA LEU A 287 -0.73 -15.68 -3.98
C LEU A 287 -0.60 -16.79 -2.94
N GLY A 288 -1.68 -17.08 -2.20
CA GLY A 288 -1.68 -18.13 -1.19
C GLY A 288 -1.53 -19.53 -1.77
N GLU A 289 -2.17 -19.81 -2.92
CA GLU A 289 -1.96 -21.07 -3.67
C GLU A 289 -0.48 -21.23 -4.08
N ALA A 290 0.17 -20.16 -4.54
CA ALA A 290 1.56 -20.20 -4.99
C ALA A 290 2.57 -20.53 -3.89
N VAL A 291 2.22 -20.30 -2.62
CA VAL A 291 3.02 -20.68 -1.45
C VAL A 291 2.39 -21.79 -0.60
N ASN A 292 1.45 -22.54 -1.19
CA ASN A 292 0.81 -23.72 -0.62
C ASN A 292 0.00 -23.48 0.67
N ILE A 293 -0.59 -22.29 0.86
CA ILE A 293 -1.58 -22.09 1.93
C ILE A 293 -2.80 -22.99 1.62
N PRO A 294 -3.30 -23.79 2.59
CA PRO A 294 -4.44 -24.66 2.37
C PRO A 294 -5.67 -23.89 1.88
N LEU A 295 -6.18 -24.24 0.69
CA LEU A 295 -7.33 -23.58 0.06
C LEU A 295 -8.55 -23.50 1.00
N ALA A 296 -8.83 -24.56 1.76
CA ALA A 296 -9.93 -24.57 2.72
C ALA A 296 -9.80 -23.45 3.78
N SER A 297 -8.58 -23.22 4.30
CA SER A 297 -8.32 -22.11 5.24
C SER A 297 -8.56 -20.77 4.54
N MET A 298 -7.99 -20.59 3.34
CA MET A 298 -8.14 -19.34 2.60
C MET A 298 -9.60 -18.96 2.35
N LEU A 299 -10.44 -19.94 1.98
CA LEU A 299 -11.87 -19.71 1.77
C LEU A 299 -12.62 -19.37 3.07
N GLN A 300 -12.22 -19.92 4.23
CA GLN A 300 -12.81 -19.54 5.51
C GLN A 300 -12.43 -18.13 5.92
N THR A 301 -11.16 -17.74 5.76
CA THR A 301 -10.71 -16.36 6.00
C THR A 301 -11.49 -15.36 5.15
N LEU A 302 -11.77 -15.66 3.88
CA LEU A 302 -12.58 -14.79 3.02
C LEU A 302 -14.02 -14.57 3.53
N LYS A 303 -14.61 -15.56 4.21
CA LYS A 303 -15.96 -15.47 4.79
C LYS A 303 -16.00 -14.63 6.07
N SER A 304 -14.88 -14.48 6.77
CA SER A 304 -14.78 -13.76 8.04
C SER A 304 -14.09 -12.40 7.95
N PHE A 305 -13.27 -12.17 6.92
CA PHE A 305 -12.50 -10.95 6.76
C PHE A 305 -13.38 -9.72 6.49
N THR A 306 -13.43 -8.79 7.45
CA THR A 306 -14.30 -7.61 7.41
C THR A 306 -13.68 -6.40 6.72
N GLY A 307 -12.48 -6.52 6.15
CA GLY A 307 -11.74 -5.38 5.60
C GLY A 307 -10.82 -4.72 6.61
N LEU A 308 -10.22 -3.60 6.20
CA LEU A 308 -9.29 -2.82 7.01
C LEU A 308 -9.94 -1.53 7.51
N LYS A 309 -9.50 -1.06 8.69
CA LYS A 309 -9.85 0.30 9.13
C LYS A 309 -9.49 1.32 8.06
N HIS A 310 -10.35 2.31 7.87
CA HIS A 310 -10.19 3.40 6.90
C HIS A 310 -10.13 2.99 5.42
N ARG A 311 -10.54 1.75 5.07
CA ARG A 311 -10.69 1.28 3.68
C ARG A 311 -12.13 0.87 3.40
N CYS A 312 -12.93 1.80 2.88
CA CYS A 312 -14.39 1.67 2.74
C CYS A 312 -15.02 1.04 4.00
N GLN A 313 -14.56 1.45 5.17
CA GLN A 313 -15.00 0.91 6.46
C GLN A 313 -16.40 1.44 6.76
N TRP A 314 -17.36 0.55 6.98
CA TRP A 314 -18.67 0.96 7.50
C TRP A 314 -18.51 1.53 8.91
N VAL A 315 -19.03 2.75 9.13
CA VAL A 315 -18.95 3.47 10.41
C VAL A 315 -20.28 3.38 11.15
N GLY A 316 -21.39 3.57 10.45
CA GLY A 316 -22.70 3.60 11.07
C GLY A 316 -23.82 3.96 10.10
N ASP A 317 -25.06 3.90 10.60
CA ASP A 317 -26.24 4.46 9.97
C ASP A 317 -26.81 5.58 10.86
N LYS A 318 -27.07 6.75 10.28
CA LYS A 318 -27.73 7.87 10.95
C LYS A 318 -28.92 8.31 10.12
N GLY A 319 -30.13 8.12 10.63
CA GLY A 319 -31.35 8.53 9.94
C GLY A 319 -31.59 7.82 8.60
N GLY A 320 -31.09 6.58 8.44
CA GLY A 320 -31.18 5.82 7.19
C GLY A 320 -30.08 6.17 6.18
N VAL A 321 -29.08 6.96 6.55
CA VAL A 321 -27.91 7.27 5.72
C VAL A 321 -26.71 6.48 6.23
N ALA A 322 -26.08 5.71 5.35
CA ALA A 322 -24.91 4.90 5.70
C ALA A 322 -23.61 5.70 5.54
N PHE A 323 -22.71 5.61 6.52
CA PHE A 323 -21.44 6.33 6.53
C PHE A 323 -20.26 5.36 6.31
N PHE A 324 -19.41 5.70 5.34
CA PHE A 324 -18.22 4.91 4.99
C PHE A 324 -16.95 5.75 5.10
N ASN A 325 -15.97 5.21 5.84
CA ASN A 325 -14.64 5.76 6.01
C ASN A 325 -13.65 5.11 5.04
N ASP A 326 -13.29 5.81 3.98
CA ASP A 326 -12.22 5.48 3.05
C ASP A 326 -11.09 6.52 3.09
N SER A 327 -10.69 6.97 4.28
CA SER A 327 -9.60 7.95 4.43
C SER A 327 -8.27 7.50 3.79
N LYS A 328 -8.07 6.19 3.57
CA LYS A 328 -6.93 5.62 2.85
C LYS A 328 -6.99 5.84 1.33
N GLY A 329 -8.09 6.35 0.78
CA GLY A 329 -8.26 6.78 -0.61
C GLY A 329 -7.46 8.04 -0.92
N THR A 330 -6.12 7.96 -0.87
CA THR A 330 -5.21 9.11 -0.97
C THR A 330 -4.81 9.50 -2.39
N ASN A 331 -5.43 8.90 -3.40
CA ASN A 331 -5.24 9.19 -4.83
C ASN A 331 -6.57 9.05 -5.57
N VAL A 332 -6.67 9.63 -6.76
CA VAL A 332 -7.91 9.69 -7.56
C VAL A 332 -8.44 8.29 -7.89
N GLY A 333 -7.56 7.38 -8.33
CA GLY A 333 -7.96 6.00 -8.67
C GLY A 333 -8.58 5.23 -7.49
N ALA A 334 -8.12 5.47 -6.26
CA ALA A 334 -8.71 4.88 -5.07
C ALA A 334 -10.13 5.40 -4.83
N THR A 335 -10.35 6.72 -4.95
CA THR A 335 -11.67 7.32 -4.81
C THR A 335 -12.64 6.86 -5.89
N VAL A 336 -12.19 6.78 -7.15
CA VAL A 336 -13.00 6.22 -8.25
C VAL A 336 -13.43 4.78 -7.94
N ALA A 337 -12.51 3.95 -7.43
CA ALA A 337 -12.82 2.57 -7.05
C ALA A 337 -13.81 2.47 -5.89
N ALA A 338 -13.72 3.36 -4.90
CA ALA A 338 -14.64 3.44 -3.77
C ALA A 338 -16.05 3.84 -4.21
N ILE A 339 -16.17 4.92 -5.02
CA ILE A 339 -17.46 5.39 -5.55
C ILE A 339 -18.13 4.30 -6.38
N ASN A 340 -17.41 3.71 -7.35
CA ASN A 340 -17.97 2.66 -8.21
C ASN A 340 -18.35 1.40 -7.41
N GLY A 341 -17.55 1.03 -6.42
CA GLY A 341 -17.81 -0.11 -5.56
C GLY A 341 -19.10 0.04 -4.74
N LEU A 342 -19.27 1.20 -4.09
CA LEU A 342 -20.45 1.47 -3.28
C LEU A 342 -21.69 1.77 -4.13
N ALA A 343 -21.52 2.43 -5.28
CA ALA A 343 -22.62 2.70 -6.20
C ALA A 343 -23.30 1.43 -6.71
N ALA A 344 -22.56 0.33 -6.85
CA ALA A 344 -23.11 -0.97 -7.24
C ALA A 344 -24.02 -1.61 -6.16
N THR A 345 -23.96 -1.12 -4.92
CA THR A 345 -24.77 -1.60 -3.79
C THR A 345 -26.03 -0.77 -3.53
N LEU A 346 -26.14 0.42 -4.16
CA LEU A 346 -27.25 1.34 -3.95
C LEU A 346 -28.53 0.85 -4.61
N ALA A 347 -29.65 1.04 -3.91
CA ALA A 347 -30.97 0.89 -4.51
C ALA A 347 -31.21 1.99 -5.57
N PRO A 348 -32.07 1.73 -6.58
CA PRO A 348 -32.39 2.73 -7.60
C PRO A 348 -32.86 4.05 -6.99
N GLY A 349 -32.20 5.16 -7.37
CA GLY A 349 -32.51 6.51 -6.89
C GLY A 349 -31.67 6.98 -5.72
N ASN A 350 -30.97 6.08 -5.02
CA ASN A 350 -29.99 6.44 -4.00
C ASN A 350 -28.64 6.81 -4.60
N LYS A 351 -27.90 7.65 -3.87
CA LYS A 351 -26.71 8.34 -4.35
C LYS A 351 -25.65 8.46 -3.24
N ILE A 352 -24.49 9.00 -3.60
CA ILE A 352 -23.32 9.17 -2.73
C ILE A 352 -23.06 10.66 -2.52
N VAL A 353 -22.93 11.08 -1.27
CA VAL A 353 -22.34 12.37 -0.90
C VAL A 353 -20.85 12.14 -0.61
N LEU A 354 -19.98 12.74 -1.43
CA LEU A 354 -18.54 12.56 -1.34
C LEU A 354 -17.91 13.68 -0.49
N ILE A 355 -17.09 13.32 0.49
CA ILE A 355 -16.15 14.22 1.17
C ILE A 355 -14.76 14.01 0.56
N ALA A 356 -14.21 15.04 -0.10
CA ALA A 356 -12.94 14.98 -0.82
C ALA A 356 -11.99 16.15 -0.51
N GLY A 357 -10.68 15.94 -0.69
CA GLY A 357 -9.66 16.98 -0.59
C GLY A 357 -8.52 16.71 0.39
N GLY A 358 -7.56 17.64 0.43
CA GLY A 358 -6.24 17.50 1.07
C GLY A 358 -5.11 17.95 0.13
N VAL A 359 -3.98 17.23 0.14
CA VAL A 359 -2.85 17.44 -0.79
C VAL A 359 -2.90 16.46 -1.97
N GLY A 360 -3.17 16.99 -3.18
CA GLY A 360 -3.41 16.26 -4.42
C GLY A 360 -2.18 15.80 -5.19
N LYS A 361 -0.99 16.27 -4.84
CA LYS A 361 0.30 15.88 -5.46
C LYS A 361 0.34 16.02 -7.00
N GLY A 362 -0.36 17.02 -7.54
CA GLY A 362 -0.42 17.26 -8.98
C GLY A 362 -1.26 16.23 -9.75
N ALA A 363 -2.16 15.51 -9.08
CA ALA A 363 -3.09 14.59 -9.73
C ALA A 363 -4.09 15.31 -10.64
N ASP A 364 -4.52 14.60 -11.69
CA ASP A 364 -5.67 15.01 -12.51
C ASP A 364 -6.95 14.48 -11.86
N PHE A 365 -7.82 15.39 -11.43
CA PHE A 365 -9.08 15.07 -10.76
C PHE A 365 -10.25 14.85 -11.73
N SER A 366 -10.06 15.06 -13.03
CA SER A 366 -11.13 14.94 -14.04
C SER A 366 -11.74 13.53 -14.11
N ASP A 367 -10.97 12.50 -13.73
CA ASP A 367 -11.42 11.11 -13.61
C ASP A 367 -12.55 10.91 -12.58
N LEU A 368 -12.81 11.88 -11.69
CA LEU A 368 -13.93 11.83 -10.75
C LEU A 368 -15.28 12.13 -11.41
N ASN A 369 -15.32 12.74 -12.60
CA ASN A 369 -16.57 13.14 -13.24
C ASN A 369 -17.47 11.94 -13.55
N VAL A 370 -16.97 10.95 -14.28
CA VAL A 370 -17.75 9.78 -14.71
C VAL A 370 -18.43 9.05 -13.53
N PRO A 371 -17.73 8.71 -12.42
CA PRO A 371 -18.38 8.05 -11.29
C PRO A 371 -19.35 8.98 -10.53
N LEU A 372 -19.06 10.28 -10.43
CA LEU A 372 -19.93 11.25 -9.75
C LEU A 372 -21.19 11.60 -10.56
N GLU A 373 -21.12 11.69 -11.88
CA GLU A 373 -22.31 11.85 -12.73
C GLU A 373 -23.29 10.69 -12.54
N LYS A 374 -22.75 9.48 -12.42
CA LYS A 374 -23.55 8.27 -12.27
C LYS A 374 -24.15 8.15 -10.87
N ALA A 375 -23.37 8.41 -9.82
CA ALA A 375 -23.72 8.03 -8.45
C ALA A 375 -23.72 9.19 -7.44
N GLY A 376 -23.21 10.37 -7.78
CA GLY A 376 -23.07 11.50 -6.87
C GLY A 376 -24.38 12.23 -6.58
N ARG A 377 -24.53 12.70 -5.34
CA ARG A 377 -25.58 13.63 -4.89
C ARG A 377 -25.01 15.02 -4.57
N ALA A 378 -23.88 15.05 -3.87
CA ALA A 378 -23.22 16.28 -3.46
C ALA A 378 -21.72 16.04 -3.25
N LEU A 379 -20.95 17.12 -3.33
CA LEU A 379 -19.50 17.14 -3.15
C LEU A 379 -19.17 18.12 -2.02
N VAL A 380 -18.54 17.61 -0.96
CA VAL A 380 -18.02 18.40 0.16
C VAL A 380 -16.50 18.37 0.09
N LEU A 381 -15.89 19.54 0.12
CA LEU A 381 -14.47 19.76 -0.12
C LEU A 381 -13.78 20.22 1.15
N ILE A 382 -12.61 19.64 1.42
CA ILE A 382 -11.74 19.98 2.56
C ILE A 382 -10.30 20.21 2.09
N GLY A 383 -9.54 20.94 2.90
CA GLY A 383 -8.09 21.02 2.75
C GLY A 383 -7.59 21.81 1.53
N LYS A 384 -6.27 21.76 1.34
CA LYS A 384 -5.51 22.66 0.45
C LYS A 384 -5.97 22.63 -1.01
N ASP A 385 -6.12 21.44 -1.58
CA ASP A 385 -6.41 21.25 -3.01
C ASP A 385 -7.90 20.97 -3.27
N GLY A 386 -8.79 21.23 -2.30
CA GLY A 386 -10.23 21.10 -2.50
C GLY A 386 -10.74 21.91 -3.70
N GLY A 387 -10.26 23.14 -3.88
CA GLY A 387 -10.62 23.98 -5.03
C GLY A 387 -10.16 23.45 -6.39
N LEU A 388 -9.10 22.62 -6.44
CA LEU A 388 -8.69 21.96 -7.69
C LEU A 388 -9.65 20.83 -8.06
N ILE A 389 -10.20 20.13 -7.06
CA ILE A 389 -11.25 19.13 -7.28
C ILE A 389 -12.52 19.82 -7.79
N ASP A 390 -12.92 20.93 -7.18
CA ASP A 390 -14.10 21.72 -7.60
C ASP A 390 -14.00 22.18 -9.06
N GLN A 391 -12.82 22.66 -9.47
CA GLN A 391 -12.58 23.09 -10.85
C GLN A 391 -12.61 21.92 -11.86
N ALA A 392 -12.22 20.72 -11.43
CA ALA A 392 -12.15 19.56 -12.30
C ALA A 392 -13.48 18.79 -12.39
N VAL A 393 -14.31 18.82 -11.34
CA VAL A 393 -15.62 18.16 -11.29
C VAL A 393 -16.70 19.10 -11.81
N SER A 394 -17.28 18.80 -12.96
CA SER A 394 -18.28 19.65 -13.62
C SER A 394 -19.73 19.29 -13.28
N CYS A 395 -19.96 18.09 -12.75
CA CYS A 395 -21.29 17.55 -12.52
C CYS A 395 -21.93 17.92 -11.18
N LEU A 396 -21.14 18.42 -10.23
CA LEU A 396 -21.56 18.80 -8.88
C LEU A 396 -20.81 20.05 -8.44
N GLU A 397 -21.51 20.98 -7.79
CA GLU A 397 -20.89 22.15 -7.16
C GLU A 397 -20.31 21.78 -5.79
N GLY A 398 -19.05 22.14 -5.54
CA GLY A 398 -18.36 21.86 -4.30
C GLY A 398 -18.79 22.76 -3.14
N GLN A 399 -19.07 22.16 -1.98
CA GLN A 399 -19.28 22.87 -0.71
C GLN A 399 -18.03 22.78 0.15
N TYR A 400 -17.51 23.91 0.64
CA TYR A 400 -16.24 23.96 1.35
C TYR A 400 -16.44 23.88 2.86
N ALA A 401 -15.75 22.94 3.51
CA ALA A 401 -15.72 22.79 4.95
C ALA A 401 -14.31 23.01 5.50
N ALA A 402 -14.19 23.75 6.60
CA ALA A 402 -12.92 24.04 7.26
C ALA A 402 -12.47 22.91 8.19
N THR A 403 -13.41 22.09 8.69
CA THR A 403 -13.14 20.99 9.63
C THR A 403 -13.83 19.70 9.19
N MET A 404 -13.34 18.56 9.68
CA MET A 404 -13.99 17.26 9.41
C MET A 404 -15.42 17.21 9.99
N GLN A 405 -15.63 17.81 11.17
CA GLN A 405 -16.94 17.89 11.80
C GLN A 405 -17.93 18.67 10.93
N GLU A 406 -17.51 19.83 10.42
CA GLU A 406 -18.30 20.63 9.50
C GLU A 406 -18.58 19.86 8.20
N ALA A 407 -17.58 19.18 7.64
CA ALA A 407 -17.74 18.39 6.42
C ALA A 407 -18.77 17.28 6.58
N VAL A 408 -18.72 16.56 7.70
CA VAL A 408 -19.69 15.49 8.03
C VAL A 408 -21.09 16.06 8.24
N SER A 409 -21.22 17.20 8.94
CA SER A 409 -22.51 17.88 9.12
C SER A 409 -23.11 18.36 7.80
N MET A 410 -22.30 18.95 6.92
CA MET A 410 -22.73 19.37 5.58
C MET A 410 -23.14 18.16 4.74
N ALA A 411 -22.34 17.10 4.74
CA ALA A 411 -22.63 15.89 3.99
C ALA A 411 -23.93 15.21 4.44
N ALA A 412 -24.15 15.11 5.76
CA ALA A 412 -25.39 14.58 6.32
C ALA A 412 -26.61 15.43 5.94
N GLY A 413 -26.48 16.76 5.90
CA GLY A 413 -27.55 17.67 5.48
C GLY A 413 -27.94 17.56 4.00
N GLN A 414 -27.04 17.05 3.15
CA GLN A 414 -27.29 16.83 1.72
C GLN A 414 -27.82 15.42 1.41
N ALA A 415 -27.62 14.46 2.32
CA ALA A 415 -28.01 13.08 2.13
C ALA A 415 -29.51 12.87 2.43
N ILE A 416 -30.14 11.91 1.74
CA ILE A 416 -31.49 11.44 2.06
C ILE A 416 -31.47 9.96 2.50
N PRO A 417 -32.50 9.45 3.21
CA PRO A 417 -32.54 8.05 3.59
C PRO A 417 -32.30 7.09 2.41
N GLY A 418 -31.41 6.13 2.61
CA GLY A 418 -30.90 5.17 1.64
C GLY A 418 -29.62 5.61 0.91
N ASP A 419 -29.20 6.87 1.04
CA ASP A 419 -27.94 7.35 0.49
C ASP A 419 -26.73 6.91 1.33
N ILE A 420 -25.56 7.14 0.75
CA ILE A 420 -24.26 6.93 1.40
C ILE A 420 -23.53 8.26 1.55
N VAL A 421 -22.94 8.52 2.72
CA VAL A 421 -21.88 9.52 2.91
C VAL A 421 -20.53 8.80 2.90
N LEU A 422 -19.64 9.23 2.00
CA LEU A 422 -18.34 8.62 1.78
C LEU A 422 -17.22 9.64 2.02
N LEU A 423 -16.37 9.40 3.02
CA LEU A 423 -15.05 10.03 3.06
C LEU A 423 -14.11 9.26 2.14
N SER A 424 -13.82 9.79 0.96
CA SER A 424 -12.82 9.23 0.04
C SER A 424 -12.03 10.36 -0.63
N PRO A 425 -10.91 10.77 -0.01
CA PRO A 425 -10.37 12.12 -0.19
C PRO A 425 -9.71 12.42 -1.53
N ALA A 426 -9.32 11.40 -2.30
CA ALA A 426 -8.48 11.51 -3.51
C ALA A 426 -7.10 12.16 -3.27
N CYS A 427 -6.80 12.55 -2.03
CA CYS A 427 -5.65 13.36 -1.64
C CYS A 427 -4.98 12.83 -0.37
N ALA A 428 -3.69 13.10 -0.23
CA ALA A 428 -2.98 12.92 1.05
C ALA A 428 -3.50 13.90 2.11
N SER A 429 -3.25 13.60 3.39
CA SER A 429 -3.89 14.30 4.53
C SER A 429 -3.00 15.33 5.22
N PHE A 430 -1.75 15.51 4.79
CA PHE A 430 -0.69 16.18 5.57
C PHE A 430 -0.86 17.68 5.73
N ASP A 431 -1.82 18.29 5.05
CA ASP A 431 -2.21 19.69 5.21
C ASP A 431 -3.09 19.94 6.45
N MET A 432 -3.93 18.97 6.82
CA MET A 432 -4.87 19.09 7.94
C MET A 432 -4.62 18.09 9.08
N PHE A 433 -3.93 16.98 8.81
CA PHE A 433 -3.77 15.86 9.74
C PHE A 433 -2.36 15.28 9.71
N SER A 434 -1.93 14.65 10.80
CA SER A 434 -0.64 13.94 10.89
C SER A 434 -0.55 12.72 9.96
N GLY A 435 -1.69 12.20 9.49
CA GLY A 435 -1.77 11.10 8.56
C GLY A 435 -3.22 10.69 8.26
N PHE A 436 -3.39 9.79 7.30
CA PHE A 436 -4.72 9.30 6.94
C PHE A 436 -5.46 8.59 8.10
N PRO A 437 -4.82 7.91 9.08
CA PRO A 437 -5.54 7.33 10.22
C PRO A 437 -6.19 8.44 11.05
N ALA A 438 -5.43 9.48 11.41
CA ALA A 438 -5.96 10.63 12.16
C ALA A 438 -7.13 11.32 11.44
N ARG A 439 -7.06 11.47 10.11
CA ARG A 439 -8.19 11.96 9.30
C ARG A 439 -9.40 11.02 9.36
N GLY A 440 -9.16 9.71 9.30
CA GLY A 440 -10.19 8.69 9.35
C GLY A 440 -10.85 8.59 10.73
N ASP A 441 -10.08 8.73 11.81
CA ASP A 441 -10.58 8.75 13.19
C ASP A 441 -11.43 10.01 13.42
N ALA A 442 -10.96 11.18 12.98
CA ALA A 442 -11.74 12.42 13.05
C ALA A 442 -13.09 12.31 12.32
N PHE A 443 -13.15 11.57 11.21
CA PHE A 443 -14.41 11.29 10.51
C PHE A 443 -15.32 10.37 11.33
N ILE A 444 -14.78 9.29 11.91
CA ILE A 444 -15.55 8.38 12.77
C ILE A 444 -16.14 9.16 13.95
N GLU A 445 -15.32 9.93 14.67
CA GLU A 445 -15.75 10.76 15.80
C GLU A 445 -16.84 11.76 15.38
N SER A 446 -16.67 12.40 14.22
CA SER A 446 -17.66 13.35 13.69
C SER A 446 -18.99 12.68 13.34
N VAL A 447 -18.96 11.46 12.79
CA VAL A 447 -20.16 10.68 12.48
C VAL A 447 -20.85 10.19 13.76
N GLU A 448 -20.07 9.77 14.76
CA GLU A 448 -20.61 9.37 16.05
C GLU A 448 -21.33 10.52 16.76
N ALA A 449 -20.85 11.75 16.59
CA ALA A 449 -21.41 12.98 17.15
C ALA A 449 -22.64 13.55 16.42
N LEU A 450 -23.01 13.03 15.23
CA LEU A 450 -24.28 13.32 14.55
C LEU A 450 -25.46 12.71 15.32
#